data_AF-A0A8B6E1N2-F1
#
_entry.id   AF-A0A8B6E1N2-F1
#
_cell.length_a   1.000
_cell.length_b   1.000
_cell.length_c   1.000
_cell.angle_alpha   90.00
_cell.angle_beta   90.00
_cell.angle_gamma   90.00
#
_symmetry.space_group_name_H-M   'P 1'
#
loop_
_entity.id
_entity.type
_entity.pdbx_description
1 polymer ?
#
loop_
_entity_poly.entity_id
_entity_poly.type
_entity_poly.pdbx_seq_one_letter_code
_entity_poly.pdbx_strand_id
1 'polypeptide(L)'
;MSDDGIFYYPGGRREYRRLHMRTSSFIGWISKSKLPVARFAEAGFFYGGCKDIVRCFVCYERTSDFSETDDPVKRHIEMSPNCKYICSLTSAGIRCWEDLIRTTPEPDPISSPPLTSRTSSASVSASVSVSMISSMTASISMSSEITCNEASGLLLCKICLVNKLEVTTRPCGHCSMCMDCYNGVMNRSNRCPVCRGRIVGFIRTFIG
;
A
#
# COMPACT_ATOMS: atom_id res chain seq x y z
N MET A 1 33.86 -1.80 20.86
CA MET A 1 32.61 -2.37 21.39
C MET A 1 31.49 -1.96 20.45
N SER A 2 30.49 -2.82 20.24
CA SER A 2 29.71 -2.88 19.00
C SER A 2 29.00 -1.60 18.60
N ASP A 3 29.20 -1.20 17.33
CA ASP A 3 28.44 -0.17 16.65
C ASP A 3 27.11 -0.79 16.17
N ASP A 4 26.23 -1.08 17.13
CA ASP A 4 24.90 -1.67 16.90
C ASP A 4 23.95 -0.60 16.33
N GLY A 5 24.24 -0.21 15.09
CA GLY A 5 23.57 0.86 14.36
C GLY A 5 22.05 0.81 14.50
N ILE A 6 21.47 1.95 14.89
CA ILE A 6 20.06 2.06 15.30
C ILE A 6 19.14 1.73 14.11
N PHE A 7 18.75 0.46 14.03
CA PHE A 7 17.76 -0.01 13.08
C PHE A 7 16.41 0.63 13.40
N TYR A 8 15.97 1.56 12.56
CA TYR A 8 14.59 2.04 12.57
C TYR A 8 13.66 0.91 12.14
N TYR A 9 13.25 0.08 13.09
CA TYR A 9 12.03 -0.74 13.03
C TYR A 9 10.88 0.09 13.61
N PRO A 10 10.08 0.79 12.79
CA PRO A 10 8.85 1.33 13.29
C PRO A 10 7.86 0.16 13.39
N GLY A 11 7.26 -0.05 14.55
CA GLY A 11 6.34 -1.17 14.79
C GLY A 11 7.04 -2.48 15.18
N GLY A 12 6.53 -3.10 16.23
CA GLY A 12 7.00 -4.43 16.65
C GLY A 12 6.46 -5.55 15.75
N ARG A 13 7.07 -6.74 15.87
CA ARG A 13 6.76 -8.05 15.24
C ARG A 13 5.31 -8.31 14.76
N ARG A 14 4.31 -7.77 15.46
CA ARG A 14 2.88 -8.02 15.22
C ARG A 14 2.30 -7.17 14.08
N GLU A 15 2.90 -6.02 13.75
CA GLU A 15 2.32 -5.08 12.78
C GLU A 15 2.46 -5.60 11.33
N TYR A 16 3.64 -6.13 10.99
CA TYR A 16 3.94 -6.78 9.71
C TYR A 16 3.18 -8.11 9.46
N ARG A 17 2.31 -8.55 10.38
CA ARG A 17 1.34 -9.62 10.09
C ARG A 17 0.37 -9.23 8.97
N ARG A 18 0.01 -7.94 8.87
CA ARG A 18 -0.88 -7.43 7.81
C ARG A 18 -0.09 -7.22 6.53
N LEU A 19 -0.65 -7.66 5.39
CA LEU A 19 0.00 -7.53 4.08
C LEU A 19 0.34 -6.07 3.75
N HIS A 20 -0.61 -5.15 3.90
CA HIS A 20 -0.37 -3.72 3.61
C HIS A 20 0.79 -3.14 4.41
N MET A 21 0.98 -3.53 5.67
CA MET A 21 2.11 -3.06 6.50
C MET A 21 3.46 -3.54 5.95
N ARG A 22 3.49 -4.71 5.32
CA ARG A 22 4.67 -5.21 4.61
C ARG A 22 4.86 -4.44 3.31
N THR A 23 3.84 -4.29 2.48
CA THR A 23 3.90 -3.50 1.23
C THR A 23 4.39 -2.06 1.48
N SER A 24 3.82 -1.36 2.45
CA SER A 24 4.19 0.02 2.81
C SER A 24 5.59 0.14 3.44
N SER A 25 6.21 -0.96 3.90
CA SER A 25 7.57 -0.90 4.45
C SER A 25 8.62 -0.56 3.40
N PHE A 26 8.34 -0.84 2.12
CA PHE A 26 9.25 -0.66 0.99
C PHE A 26 9.32 0.80 0.47
N ILE A 27 8.73 1.77 1.17
CA ILE A 27 8.92 3.19 0.88
C ILE A 27 10.40 3.54 1.04
N GLY A 28 11.02 4.03 -0.05
CA GLY A 28 12.46 4.32 -0.09
C GLY A 28 13.36 3.08 -0.23
N TRP A 29 12.82 1.92 -0.62
CA TRP A 29 13.62 0.75 -0.96
C TRP A 29 14.30 0.95 -2.31
N ILE A 30 15.63 1.11 -2.29
CA ILE A 30 16.46 1.23 -3.49
C ILE A 30 17.14 -0.12 -3.70
N SER A 31 16.43 -1.03 -4.37
CA SER A 31 16.94 -2.35 -4.75
C SER A 31 17.40 -2.38 -6.20
N LYS A 32 18.34 -3.27 -6.52
CA LYS A 32 18.67 -3.62 -7.92
C LYS A 32 17.62 -4.55 -8.53
N SER A 33 16.85 -5.26 -7.70
CA SER A 33 15.76 -6.12 -8.16
C SER A 33 14.63 -5.27 -8.74
N LYS A 34 14.23 -5.55 -9.99
CA LYS A 34 13.00 -4.98 -10.57
C LYS A 34 11.74 -5.79 -10.21
N LEU A 35 11.83 -6.76 -9.32
CA LEU A 35 10.68 -7.55 -8.88
C LEU A 35 9.64 -6.67 -8.15
N PRO A 36 8.33 -6.85 -8.40
CA PRO A 36 7.30 -6.08 -7.72
C PRO A 36 7.33 -6.27 -6.20
N VAL A 37 7.21 -5.16 -5.46
CA VAL A 37 7.12 -5.15 -3.99
C VAL A 37 6.05 -6.11 -3.44
N ALA A 38 4.96 -6.30 -4.17
CA ALA A 38 3.92 -7.27 -3.85
C ALA A 38 4.47 -8.70 -3.68
N ARG A 39 5.37 -9.18 -4.57
CA ARG A 39 5.98 -10.52 -4.47
C ARG A 39 6.71 -10.72 -3.14
N PHE A 40 7.45 -9.71 -2.68
CA PHE A 40 8.13 -9.75 -1.39
C PHE A 40 7.15 -9.73 -0.23
N ALA A 41 6.20 -8.78 -0.25
CA ALA A 41 5.19 -8.64 0.81
C ALA A 41 4.36 -9.92 0.97
N GLU A 42 3.97 -10.56 -0.12
CA GLU A 42 3.20 -11.80 -0.13
C GLU A 42 4.03 -13.04 0.17
N ALA A 43 5.31 -13.09 -0.20
CA ALA A 43 6.24 -14.08 0.36
C ALA A 43 6.52 -13.88 1.87
N GLY A 44 5.94 -12.86 2.51
CA GLY A 44 6.05 -12.61 3.95
C GLY A 44 7.23 -11.73 4.35
N PHE A 45 7.88 -11.06 3.40
CA PHE A 45 8.99 -10.15 3.65
C PHE A 45 8.53 -8.71 3.87
N PHE A 46 9.30 -7.95 4.65
CA PHE A 46 9.20 -6.50 4.79
C PHE A 46 10.60 -5.88 4.71
N TYR A 47 10.70 -4.63 4.26
CA TYR A 47 11.95 -3.89 4.20
C TYR A 47 12.32 -3.31 5.56
N GLY A 48 13.56 -3.56 5.99
CA GLY A 48 14.09 -3.11 7.29
C GLY A 48 14.72 -1.73 7.29
N GLY A 49 14.73 -1.00 6.16
CA GLY A 49 15.35 0.33 6.06
C GLY A 49 16.87 0.33 5.82
N CYS A 50 17.47 -0.79 5.40
CA CYS A 50 18.91 -0.87 5.11
C CYS A 50 19.16 -1.59 3.76
N LYS A 51 19.78 -0.88 2.82
CA LYS A 51 20.12 -1.35 1.45
C LYS A 51 18.89 -1.99 0.77
N ASP A 52 19.06 -3.19 0.24
CA ASP A 52 18.05 -4.04 -0.36
C ASP A 52 17.53 -5.12 0.61
N ILE A 53 18.02 -5.17 1.85
CA ILE A 53 17.78 -6.26 2.81
C ILE A 53 16.31 -6.29 3.25
N VAL A 54 15.66 -7.42 3.00
CA VAL A 54 14.31 -7.73 3.48
C VAL A 54 14.34 -8.77 4.61
N ARG A 55 13.29 -8.81 5.42
CA ARG A 55 13.16 -9.75 6.54
C ARG A 55 11.77 -10.36 6.63
N CYS A 56 11.65 -11.64 6.98
CA CYS A 56 10.35 -12.27 7.20
C CYS A 56 9.66 -11.75 8.48
N PHE A 57 8.33 -11.54 8.45
CA PHE A 57 7.54 -11.18 9.65
C PHE A 57 7.34 -12.32 10.69
N VAL A 58 7.71 -13.57 10.36
CA VAL A 58 7.52 -14.75 11.22
C VAL A 58 8.82 -15.40 11.68
N CYS A 59 9.71 -15.81 10.76
CA CYS A 59 11.00 -16.42 11.15
C CYS A 59 12.11 -15.39 11.41
N TYR A 60 11.92 -14.13 10.99
CA TYR A 60 12.91 -13.06 11.11
C TYR A 60 14.20 -13.29 10.31
N GLU A 61 14.25 -14.28 9.42
CA GLU A 61 15.41 -14.48 8.56
C GLU A 61 15.58 -13.30 7.60
N ARG A 62 16.84 -12.94 7.31
CA ARG A 62 17.22 -11.81 6.43
C ARG A 62 17.63 -12.33 5.07
N THR A 63 17.27 -11.60 4.01
CA THR A 63 17.64 -11.95 2.64
C THR A 63 17.85 -10.67 1.82
N SER A 64 18.79 -10.70 0.89
CA SER A 64 19.17 -9.62 -0.02
C SER A 64 19.53 -10.20 -1.38
N ASP A 65 20.00 -9.34 -2.29
CA ASP A 65 20.63 -9.68 -3.58
C ASP A 65 19.70 -10.42 -4.55
N PHE A 66 18.41 -10.08 -4.51
CA PHE A 66 17.41 -10.59 -5.45
C PHE A 66 17.63 -10.06 -6.87
N SER A 67 17.67 -10.96 -7.84
CA SER A 67 17.64 -10.68 -9.27
C SER A 67 16.21 -10.43 -9.77
N GLU A 68 16.04 -10.26 -11.08
CA GLU A 68 14.72 -10.18 -11.75
C GLU A 68 14.09 -11.56 -11.99
N THR A 69 14.89 -12.64 -11.89
CA THR A 69 14.48 -14.03 -12.11
C THR A 69 14.20 -14.79 -10.82
N ASP A 70 14.48 -14.20 -9.65
CA ASP A 70 14.27 -14.84 -8.36
C ASP A 70 12.79 -14.92 -7.98
N ASP A 71 12.43 -16.00 -7.31
CA ASP A 71 11.12 -16.16 -6.69
C ASP A 71 11.23 -15.97 -5.16
N PRO A 72 10.59 -14.92 -4.59
CA PRO A 72 10.65 -14.68 -3.15
C PRO A 72 10.03 -15.80 -2.29
N VAL A 73 9.01 -16.51 -2.77
CA VAL A 73 8.39 -17.63 -2.01
C VAL A 73 9.36 -18.80 -1.95
N LYS A 74 9.91 -19.20 -3.10
CA LYS A 74 10.90 -20.28 -3.21
C LYS A 74 12.14 -19.98 -2.38
N ARG A 75 12.70 -18.77 -2.48
CA ARG A 75 13.88 -18.37 -1.71
C ARG A 75 13.63 -18.38 -0.21
N HIS A 76 12.41 -18.05 0.23
CA HIS A 76 12.03 -18.16 1.64
C HIS A 76 11.89 -19.62 2.10
N ILE A 77 11.39 -20.53 1.25
CA ILE A 77 11.39 -21.98 1.52
C ILE A 77 12.82 -22.51 1.69
N GLU A 78 13.73 -22.14 0.79
CA GLU A 78 15.13 -22.58 0.82
C GLU A 78 15.88 -22.05 2.06
N MET A 79 15.73 -20.76 2.38
CA MET A 79 16.43 -20.11 3.48
C MET A 79 15.84 -20.42 4.87
N SER A 80 14.54 -20.70 4.96
CA SER A 80 13.85 -20.89 6.24
C SER A 80 12.69 -21.91 6.14
N PRO A 81 12.99 -23.19 5.87
CA PRO A 81 11.96 -24.22 5.63
C PRO A 81 11.04 -24.45 6.84
N ASN A 82 11.52 -24.17 8.05
CA ASN A 82 10.77 -24.26 9.30
C ASN A 82 10.01 -22.96 9.68
N CYS A 83 9.99 -21.96 8.81
CA CYS A 83 9.23 -20.74 9.03
C CYS A 83 7.73 -21.03 9.04
N LYS A 84 7.05 -20.83 10.17
CA LYS A 84 5.61 -21.16 10.32
C LYS A 84 4.71 -20.53 9.25
N TYR A 85 5.09 -19.39 8.68
CA TYR A 85 4.37 -18.79 7.54
C TYR A 85 4.51 -19.64 6.28
N ILE A 86 5.75 -19.99 5.93
CA ILE A 86 6.06 -20.85 4.79
C ILE A 86 5.50 -22.24 4.99
N CYS A 87 5.57 -22.84 6.18
CA CYS A 87 4.92 -24.12 6.45
C CYS A 87 3.41 -24.07 6.16
N SER A 88 2.74 -22.95 6.46
CA SER A 88 1.31 -22.78 6.11
C SER A 88 1.08 -22.68 4.60
N LEU A 89 1.91 -21.91 3.88
CA LEU A 89 1.84 -21.85 2.41
C LEU A 89 2.14 -23.22 1.77
N THR A 90 3.14 -23.93 2.26
CA THR A 90 3.54 -25.22 1.68
C THR A 90 2.52 -26.33 1.98
N SER A 91 1.85 -26.29 3.14
CA SER A 91 0.68 -27.13 3.41
C SER A 91 -0.50 -26.83 2.47
N ALA A 92 -0.65 -25.59 2.00
CA ALA A 92 -1.63 -25.19 0.98
C ALA A 92 -1.16 -25.44 -0.47
N GLY A 93 -0.08 -26.20 -0.68
CA GLY A 93 0.44 -26.55 -2.01
C GLY A 93 1.35 -25.51 -2.66
N ILE A 94 1.45 -24.30 -2.11
CA ILE A 94 2.21 -23.18 -2.69
C ILE A 94 3.71 -23.43 -2.56
N ARG A 95 4.46 -23.38 -3.67
CA ARG A 95 5.94 -23.52 -3.72
C ARG A 95 6.63 -22.35 -4.43
N CYS A 96 5.95 -21.68 -5.35
CA CYS A 96 6.39 -20.42 -5.94
C CYS A 96 5.29 -19.35 -5.90
N TRP A 97 5.61 -18.17 -6.40
CA TRP A 97 4.67 -17.07 -6.60
C TRP A 97 3.49 -17.41 -7.51
N GLU A 98 3.72 -18.16 -8.58
CA GLU A 98 2.68 -18.49 -9.56
C GLU A 98 1.62 -19.44 -8.95
N ASP A 99 2.01 -20.29 -7.99
CA ASP A 99 1.05 -21.04 -7.16
C ASP A 99 0.27 -20.11 -6.24
N LEU A 100 0.94 -19.13 -5.62
CA LEU A 100 0.33 -18.19 -4.67
C LEU A 100 -0.79 -17.38 -5.35
N ILE A 101 -0.52 -16.80 -6.53
CA ILE A 101 -1.56 -16.11 -7.34
C ILE A 101 -2.74 -17.04 -7.61
N ARG A 102 -2.49 -18.29 -8.03
CA ARG A 102 -3.55 -19.26 -8.34
C ARG A 102 -4.45 -19.58 -7.14
N THR A 103 -3.95 -19.40 -5.92
CA THR A 103 -4.74 -19.57 -4.68
C THR A 103 -5.43 -18.29 -4.20
N THR A 104 -5.09 -17.11 -4.73
CA THR A 104 -5.90 -15.91 -4.50
C THR A 104 -7.19 -16.02 -5.30
N PRO A 105 -8.37 -15.76 -4.70
CA PRO A 105 -9.58 -15.61 -5.49
C PRO A 105 -9.37 -14.41 -6.42
N GLU A 106 -9.61 -14.63 -7.72
CA GLU A 106 -9.76 -13.53 -8.69
C GLU A 106 -10.72 -12.49 -8.09
N PRO A 107 -10.47 -11.18 -8.22
CA PRO A 107 -11.46 -10.18 -7.87
C PRO A 107 -12.69 -10.44 -8.74
N ASP A 108 -13.83 -10.79 -8.11
CA ASP A 108 -15.07 -11.06 -8.82
C ASP A 108 -15.31 -9.95 -9.86
N PRO A 109 -15.52 -10.28 -11.14
CA PRO A 109 -15.76 -9.27 -12.16
C PRO A 109 -16.98 -8.46 -11.72
N ILE A 110 -16.76 -7.16 -11.49
CA ILE A 110 -17.71 -6.27 -10.79
C ILE A 110 -19.09 -6.44 -11.42
N SER A 111 -19.94 -7.22 -10.76
CA SER A 111 -21.28 -7.50 -11.22
C SER A 111 -22.08 -6.22 -11.04
N SER A 112 -22.29 -5.52 -12.17
CA SER A 112 -23.02 -4.26 -12.20
C SER A 112 -24.32 -4.38 -11.41
N PRO A 113 -24.68 -3.39 -10.58
CA PRO A 113 -25.86 -3.49 -9.73
C PRO A 113 -27.10 -3.76 -10.60
N PRO A 114 -27.96 -4.72 -10.21
CA PRO A 114 -29.09 -5.10 -11.04
C PRO A 114 -30.04 -3.91 -11.20
N LEU A 115 -30.29 -3.51 -12.46
CA LEU A 115 -31.38 -2.60 -12.81
C LEU A 115 -32.72 -3.30 -12.55
N THR A 116 -33.20 -3.24 -11.31
CA THR A 116 -34.58 -3.62 -10.98
C THR A 116 -35.52 -2.49 -11.39
N SER A 117 -36.08 -2.63 -12.59
CA SER A 117 -37.11 -1.75 -13.11
C SER A 117 -38.37 -1.81 -12.24
N ARG A 118 -38.85 -0.63 -11.79
CA ARG A 118 -40.20 -0.43 -11.27
C ARG A 118 -40.88 0.73 -11.99
N THR A 119 -41.47 0.44 -13.13
CA THR A 119 -42.69 1.08 -13.63
C THR A 119 -43.83 0.77 -12.63
N SER A 120 -44.83 1.62 -12.34
CA SER A 120 -45.26 2.95 -12.83
C SER A 120 -46.20 3.57 -11.77
N SER A 121 -46.54 4.88 -11.73
CA SER A 121 -45.99 6.10 -12.36
C SER A 121 -46.72 7.35 -11.81
N ALA A 122 -46.02 8.45 -11.51
CA ALA A 122 -46.65 9.77 -11.34
C ALA A 122 -45.65 10.90 -11.70
N SER A 123 -46.04 11.72 -12.66
CA SER A 123 -45.28 12.79 -13.32
C SER A 123 -44.97 14.02 -12.46
N VAL A 124 -43.76 14.57 -12.62
CA VAL A 124 -43.54 15.99 -13.01
C VAL A 124 -42.29 16.09 -13.90
N SER A 125 -42.31 17.00 -14.87
CA SER A 125 -41.35 17.09 -15.97
C SER A 125 -40.20 18.07 -15.69
N ALA A 126 -38.96 17.68 -16.00
CA ALA A 126 -37.89 18.60 -16.38
C ALA A 126 -36.87 17.86 -17.26
N SER A 127 -36.60 18.41 -18.45
CA SER A 127 -35.84 17.74 -19.52
C SER A 127 -34.49 18.42 -19.77
N VAL A 128 -33.39 17.67 -19.68
CA VAL A 128 -32.16 17.93 -20.44
C VAL A 128 -31.57 16.61 -20.92
N SER A 129 -31.37 16.48 -22.22
CA SER A 129 -30.85 15.28 -22.89
C SER A 129 -29.34 15.39 -23.13
N VAL A 130 -28.59 14.32 -22.86
CA VAL A 130 -27.21 14.16 -23.34
C VAL A 130 -27.09 12.83 -24.08
N SER A 131 -26.78 12.91 -25.37
CA SER A 131 -26.68 11.75 -26.26
C SER A 131 -25.32 11.05 -26.11
N MET A 132 -25.42 9.73 -26.10
CA MET A 132 -24.38 8.71 -26.05
C MET A 132 -23.23 8.87 -27.07
N ILE A 133 -21.99 8.63 -26.59
CA ILE A 133 -20.79 8.08 -27.26
C ILE A 133 -20.48 8.42 -28.74
N SER A 134 -19.25 8.88 -28.97
CA SER A 134 -18.40 8.28 -30.01
C SER A 134 -16.93 8.25 -29.57
N SER A 135 -16.16 7.36 -30.19
CA SER A 135 -14.84 6.91 -29.72
C SER A 135 -13.69 7.43 -30.59
N MET A 136 -12.48 7.27 -30.05
CA MET A 136 -11.20 7.08 -30.74
C MET A 136 -10.35 8.29 -31.18
N THR A 137 -9.03 8.02 -31.13
CA THR A 137 -7.90 8.70 -31.80
C THR A 137 -7.68 10.19 -31.50
N ALA A 138 -6.66 10.50 -30.70
CA ALA A 138 -5.35 10.89 -31.23
C ALA A 138 -4.30 11.01 -30.11
N SER A 139 -3.06 10.64 -30.42
CA SER A 139 -1.88 10.97 -29.61
C SER A 139 -1.52 12.46 -29.81
N ILE A 140 -0.77 13.04 -28.87
CA ILE A 140 0.02 14.28 -29.00
C ILE A 140 -0.79 15.60 -28.97
N SER A 141 -0.89 16.25 -27.81
CA SER A 141 -0.10 17.47 -27.50
C SER A 141 -0.41 18.05 -26.12
N MET A 142 0.53 18.82 -25.57
CA MET A 142 0.37 19.56 -24.31
C MET A 142 -0.44 20.86 -24.48
N SER A 143 -0.95 21.36 -23.34
CA SER A 143 -1.62 22.68 -23.13
C SER A 143 -3.11 22.66 -23.54
N SER A 144 -4.10 23.01 -22.69
CA SER A 144 -4.15 24.10 -21.71
C SER A 144 -5.29 23.92 -20.68
N GLU A 145 -5.08 24.45 -19.46
CA GLU A 145 -6.10 24.93 -18.51
C GLU A 145 -7.24 23.97 -18.07
N ILE A 146 -6.92 23.04 -17.17
CA ILE A 146 -7.89 22.54 -16.18
C ILE A 146 -7.95 23.56 -15.04
N THR A 147 -9.12 24.12 -14.76
CA THR A 147 -9.32 25.19 -13.77
C THR A 147 -9.13 24.70 -12.33
N CYS A 148 -8.45 25.51 -11.51
CA CYS A 148 -7.74 25.07 -10.30
C CYS A 148 -8.58 24.79 -9.03
N ASN A 149 -9.89 24.49 -9.14
CA ASN A 149 -10.79 24.54 -7.97
C ASN A 149 -11.26 23.20 -7.38
N GLU A 150 -11.08 22.05 -8.06
CA GLU A 150 -11.54 20.74 -7.52
C GLU A 150 -10.41 19.76 -7.14
N ALA A 151 -9.17 19.96 -7.59
CA ALA A 151 -8.03 19.10 -7.21
C ALA A 151 -7.53 19.37 -5.76
N SER A 152 -7.72 20.59 -5.27
CA SER A 152 -7.10 21.11 -4.05
C SER A 152 -7.47 20.35 -2.76
N GLY A 153 -8.68 19.77 -2.70
CA GLY A 153 -9.18 19.08 -1.51
C GLY A 153 -8.49 17.74 -1.22
N LEU A 154 -7.85 17.11 -2.22
CA LEU A 154 -7.17 15.83 -2.03
C LEU A 154 -5.85 15.98 -1.23
N LEU A 155 -5.16 17.12 -1.41
CA LEU A 155 -3.85 17.42 -0.80
C LEU A 155 -3.95 18.15 0.55
N LEU A 156 -5.13 18.20 1.17
CA LEU A 156 -5.33 18.76 2.51
C LEU A 156 -5.30 17.70 3.61
N CYS A 157 -4.83 18.11 4.78
CA CYS A 157 -4.90 17.36 6.03
C CYS A 157 -6.34 16.93 6.31
N LYS A 158 -6.61 15.63 6.43
CA LYS A 158 -7.96 15.08 6.64
C LYS A 158 -8.48 15.23 8.08
N ILE A 159 -7.72 15.93 8.93
CA ILE A 159 -8.07 16.22 10.33
C ILE A 159 -8.54 17.67 10.49
N CYS A 160 -7.75 18.65 10.03
CA CYS A 160 -8.12 20.07 10.12
C CYS A 160 -8.77 20.63 8.85
N LEU A 161 -8.61 19.97 7.70
CA LEU A 161 -9.11 20.43 6.39
C LEU A 161 -8.62 21.83 5.95
N VAL A 162 -7.60 22.38 6.63
CA VAL A 162 -7.01 23.70 6.35
C VAL A 162 -5.58 23.58 5.85
N ASN A 163 -4.71 22.93 6.62
CA ASN A 163 -3.28 22.84 6.29
C ASN A 163 -3.03 21.72 5.27
N LYS A 164 -2.04 21.93 4.39
CA LYS A 164 -1.64 20.92 3.39
C LYS A 164 -1.14 19.63 4.02
N LEU A 165 -1.23 18.55 3.26
CA LEU A 165 -0.82 17.21 3.64
C LEU A 165 0.71 17.11 3.60
N GLU A 166 1.34 16.89 4.76
CA GLU A 166 2.82 16.88 4.87
C GLU A 166 3.39 15.65 5.58
N VAL A 167 2.58 14.86 6.28
CA VAL A 167 3.09 13.85 7.22
C VAL A 167 2.70 12.44 6.80
N THR A 168 3.69 11.69 6.31
CA THR A 168 3.62 10.24 6.15
C THR A 168 4.03 9.56 7.46
N THR A 169 3.11 8.85 8.11
CA THR A 169 3.34 8.23 9.43
C THR A 169 4.10 6.91 9.33
N ARG A 170 5.20 6.75 10.10
CA ARG A 170 5.94 5.48 10.22
C ARG A 170 5.37 4.64 11.37
N PRO A 171 5.17 3.31 11.20
CA PRO A 171 5.60 2.49 10.06
C PRO A 171 4.65 2.47 8.86
N CYS A 172 3.38 2.79 9.08
CA CYS A 172 2.32 2.35 8.18
C CYS A 172 2.25 3.04 6.81
N GLY A 173 3.06 4.07 6.55
CA GLY A 173 3.09 4.78 5.27
C GLY A 173 1.85 5.63 4.99
N HIS A 174 0.88 5.70 5.91
CA HIS A 174 -0.32 6.50 5.72
C HIS A 174 -0.01 7.99 5.87
N CYS A 175 -0.29 8.72 4.80
CA CYS A 175 -0.26 10.17 4.74
C CYS A 175 -1.69 10.70 4.87
N SER A 176 -2.02 11.34 6.01
CA SER A 176 -3.40 11.79 6.29
C SER A 176 -3.49 13.13 7.04
N MET A 177 -2.35 13.74 7.41
CA MET A 177 -2.32 14.93 8.26
C MET A 177 -1.21 15.93 7.90
N CYS A 178 -1.38 17.18 8.34
CA CYS A 178 -0.33 18.20 8.42
C CYS A 178 0.54 17.99 9.67
N MET A 179 1.62 18.78 9.78
CA MET A 179 2.55 18.71 10.92
C MET A 179 1.90 19.06 12.27
N ASP A 180 0.99 20.03 12.31
CA ASP A 180 0.33 20.46 13.56
C ASP A 180 -0.61 19.37 14.09
N CYS A 181 -1.39 18.77 13.20
CA CYS A 181 -2.27 17.67 13.54
C CYS A 181 -1.47 16.41 13.90
N TYR A 182 -0.30 16.18 13.29
CA TYR A 182 0.63 15.12 13.72
C TYR A 182 1.08 15.32 15.16
N ASN A 183 1.55 16.52 15.52
CA ASN A 183 1.95 16.83 16.89
C ASN A 183 0.77 16.63 17.88
N GLY A 184 -0.44 17.05 17.49
CA GLY A 184 -1.66 16.81 18.27
C GLY A 184 -2.00 15.33 18.45
N VAL A 185 -1.80 14.50 17.42
CA VAL A 185 -2.00 13.03 17.49
C VAL A 185 -0.94 12.37 18.38
N MET A 186 0.34 12.74 18.23
CA MET A 186 1.44 12.22 19.05
C MET A 186 1.21 12.47 20.54
N ASN A 187 0.75 13.67 20.91
CA ASN A 187 0.52 14.07 22.29
C ASN A 187 -0.73 13.43 22.93
N ARG A 188 -1.69 12.93 22.13
CA ARG A 188 -2.96 12.38 22.64
C ARG A 188 -3.05 10.86 22.61
N SER A 189 -2.72 10.24 21.48
CA SER A 189 -2.96 8.80 21.24
C SER A 189 -1.74 8.06 20.71
N ASN A 190 -0.83 8.78 20.04
CA ASN A 190 0.29 8.21 19.30
C ASN A 190 -0.13 7.05 18.36
N ARG A 191 -1.27 7.21 17.68
CA ARG A 191 -1.82 6.22 16.74
C ARG A 191 -2.23 6.85 15.42
N CYS A 192 -1.94 6.16 14.32
CA CYS A 192 -2.31 6.57 12.98
C CYS A 192 -3.85 6.61 12.83
N PRO A 193 -4.46 7.73 12.40
CA PRO A 193 -5.91 7.83 12.19
C PRO A 193 -6.46 6.83 11.17
N VAL A 194 -5.65 6.40 10.19
CA VAL A 194 -6.08 5.49 9.13
C VAL A 194 -6.08 4.03 9.62
N CYS A 195 -4.91 3.48 10.00
CA CYS A 195 -4.79 2.05 10.35
C CYS A 195 -4.82 1.75 11.86
N ARG A 196 -4.89 2.78 12.72
CA ARG A 196 -4.82 2.69 14.20
C ARG A 196 -3.53 2.06 14.76
N GLY A 197 -2.52 1.84 13.92
CA GLY A 197 -1.17 1.41 14.32
C GLY A 197 -0.43 2.49 15.12
N ARG A 198 0.54 2.09 15.95
CA ARG A 198 1.33 3.04 16.76
C ARG A 198 2.24 3.85 15.85
N ILE A 199 2.27 5.18 16.04
CA ILE A 199 3.24 6.01 15.31
C ILE A 199 4.58 5.95 16.06
N VAL A 200 5.67 5.78 15.31
CA VAL A 200 7.04 5.74 15.85
C VAL A 200 7.87 6.91 15.32
N GLY A 201 7.40 7.53 14.25
CA GLY A 201 7.96 8.74 13.68
C GLY A 201 7.22 9.10 12.40
N PHE A 202 7.79 10.00 11.61
CA PHE A 202 7.20 10.49 10.37
C PHE A 202 8.26 10.72 9.30
N ILE A 203 7.81 10.80 8.06
CA ILE A 203 8.55 11.34 6.92
C ILE A 203 7.77 12.57 6.47
N ARG A 204 8.45 13.70 6.28
CA ARG A 204 7.82 14.88 5.69
C ARG A 204 7.73 14.69 4.18
N THR A 205 6.51 14.66 3.66
CA THR A 205 6.22 14.45 2.24
C THR A 205 5.93 15.80 1.60
N PHE A 206 6.66 16.12 0.54
CA PHE A 206 6.40 17.27 -0.31
C PHE A 206 5.61 16.79 -1.52
N ILE A 207 4.29 16.97 -1.49
CA ILE A 207 3.43 16.75 -2.66
C ILE A 207 3.28 18.12 -3.32
N GLY A 208 3.81 18.26 -4.54
CA GLY A 208 3.72 19.44 -5.39
C GLY A 208 2.74 19.22 -6.53
#